data_AF-A0A846E0J2-F1
#
_entry.id   AF-A0A846E0J2-F1
#
_cell.length_a   1.000
_cell.length_b   1.000
_cell.length_c   1.000
_cell.angle_alpha   90.00
_cell.angle_beta   90.00
_cell.angle_gamma   90.00
#
_symmetry.space_group_name_H-M   'P 1'
#
loop_
_entity.id
_entity.type
_entity.pdbx_description
1 polymer ?
#
loop_
_entity_poly.entity_id
_entity_poly.type
_entity_poly.pdbx_seq_one_letter_code
_entity_poly.pdbx_strand_id
1 'polypeptide(L)'
;MAIAEITDKLLAAKKAKGVTFADLESAVGRDEVWIASVIYRQASASEEEAKKIVTALGLGPEYAEPLMECPLKGSLDQTIPTDPLIYRFYEIMQVYGMPIKA
;
A
#
# COMPACT_ATOMS: atom_id res chain seq x y z
N MET A 1 -12.25 4.60 -5.86
CA MET A 1 -11.72 4.15 -4.57
C MET A 1 -12.03 5.26 -3.59
N ALA A 2 -12.88 5.04 -2.59
CA ALA A 2 -12.77 5.91 -1.41
C ALA A 2 -11.45 5.53 -0.76
N ILE A 3 -10.39 6.28 -1.08
CA ILE A 3 -9.10 6.11 -0.41
C ILE A 3 -9.39 6.23 1.08
N ALA A 4 -9.00 5.24 1.88
CA ALA A 4 -9.21 5.31 3.31
C ALA A 4 -8.56 6.61 3.82
N GLU A 5 -9.23 7.38 4.69
CA GLU A 5 -8.73 8.69 5.12
C GLU A 5 -7.29 8.62 5.67
N ILE A 6 -6.94 7.49 6.28
CA ILE A 6 -5.58 7.21 6.75
C ILE A 6 -4.55 7.13 5.61
N THR A 7 -4.89 6.51 4.48
CA THR A 7 -4.01 6.39 3.31
C THR A 7 -3.71 7.77 2.74
N ASP A 8 -4.72 8.64 2.59
CA ASP A 8 -4.51 10.00 2.11
C ASP A 8 -3.58 10.80 3.04
N LYS A 9 -3.77 10.67 4.37
CA LYS A 9 -2.89 11.31 5.36
C LYS A 9 -1.44 10.83 5.26
N LEU A 10 -1.22 9.52 5.15
CA LEU A 10 0.11 8.92 5.04
C LEU A 10 0.81 9.35 3.74
N LEU A 11 0.09 9.34 2.61
CA LEU A 11 0.63 9.76 1.32
C LEU A 11 0.93 11.27 1.29
N ALA A 12 0.09 12.08 1.93
CA ALA A 12 0.34 13.52 2.09
C ALA A 12 1.59 13.77 2.94
N ALA A 13 1.77 13.06 4.06
CA ALA A 13 2.97 13.15 4.89
C ALA A 13 4.24 12.71 4.14
N LYS A 14 4.15 11.60 3.41
CA LYS A 14 5.22 11.10 2.53
C LYS A 14 5.65 12.17 1.53
N LYS A 15 4.67 12.81 0.87
CA LYS A 15 4.90 13.89 -0.10
C LYS A 15 5.49 15.14 0.56
N ALA A 16 4.98 15.55 1.72
CA ALA A 16 5.45 16.73 2.46
C ALA A 16 6.89 16.58 2.94
N LYS A 17 7.27 15.36 3.35
CA LYS A 17 8.64 15.04 3.80
C LYS A 17 9.60 14.76 2.64
N GLY A 18 9.09 14.56 1.43
CA GLY A 18 9.89 14.28 0.24
C GLY A 18 10.53 12.88 0.23
N VAL A 19 10.01 11.93 1.02
CA VAL A 19 10.54 10.57 1.08
C VAL A 19 9.94 9.68 -0.02
N THR A 20 10.76 8.82 -0.60
CA THR A 20 10.36 7.79 -1.56
C THR A 20 9.95 6.49 -0.84
N PHE A 21 9.37 5.52 -1.55
CA PHE A 21 9.11 4.21 -0.94
C PHE A 21 10.42 3.42 -0.72
N ALA A 22 11.40 3.56 -1.61
CA ALA A 22 12.75 3.05 -1.41
C ALA A 22 13.45 3.61 -0.13
N ASP A 23 13.25 4.89 0.20
CA ASP A 23 13.74 5.45 1.46
C ASP A 23 13.07 4.80 2.67
N LEU A 24 11.76 4.51 2.57
CA LEU A 24 11.02 3.79 3.61
C LEU A 24 11.47 2.34 3.72
N GLU A 25 11.81 1.67 2.62
CA GLU A 25 12.39 0.32 2.64
C GLU A 25 13.67 0.29 3.48
N SER A 26 14.57 1.24 3.25
CA SER A 26 15.80 1.38 4.01
C SER A 26 15.55 1.63 5.50
N ALA A 27 14.50 2.37 5.86
CA ALA A 27 14.17 2.70 7.24
C ALA A 27 13.41 1.58 7.99
N VAL A 28 12.55 0.84 7.29
CA VAL A 28 11.65 -0.15 7.88
C VAL A 28 12.22 -1.56 7.81
N GLY A 29 13.06 -1.85 6.81
CA GLY A 29 13.61 -3.19 6.54
C GLY A 29 12.62 -4.11 5.84
N ARG A 30 11.69 -3.55 5.05
CA ARG A 30 10.67 -4.27 4.28
C ARG A 30 10.62 -3.70 2.87
N ASP A 31 10.37 -4.57 1.90
CA ASP A 31 10.24 -4.23 0.49
C ASP A 31 9.29 -3.05 0.26
N GLU A 32 9.68 -2.12 -0.61
CA GLU A 32 8.96 -0.88 -0.88
C GLU A 32 7.52 -1.10 -1.36
N VAL A 33 7.25 -2.18 -2.09
CA VAL A 33 5.91 -2.55 -2.58
C VAL A 33 5.06 -3.09 -1.42
N TRP A 34 5.67 -3.82 -0.49
CA TRP A 34 4.99 -4.23 0.74
C TRP A 34 4.64 -3.02 1.62
N ILE A 35 5.54 -2.05 1.77
CA ILE A 35 5.27 -0.82 2.52
C ILE A 35 4.13 -0.02 1.85
N ALA A 36 4.18 0.13 0.52
CA ALA A 36 3.10 0.74 -0.23
C ALA A 36 1.78 -0.02 0.02
N SER A 37 1.80 -1.34 0.01
CA SER A 37 0.62 -2.18 0.29
C SER A 37 0.04 -1.93 1.69
N VAL A 38 0.88 -1.72 2.71
CA VAL A 38 0.40 -1.34 4.06
C VAL A 38 -0.26 0.04 4.03
N ILE A 39 0.37 1.03 3.39
CA ILE A 39 -0.18 2.40 3.28
C ILE A 39 -1.51 2.41 2.51
N TYR A 40 -1.64 1.63 1.44
CA TYR A 40 -2.87 1.44 0.66
C TYR A 40 -3.87 0.47 1.31
N ARG A 41 -3.65 0.06 2.56
CA ARG A 41 -4.53 -0.84 3.33
C ARG A 41 -4.79 -2.18 2.61
N GLN A 42 -3.78 -2.73 1.95
CA GLN A 42 -3.78 -4.06 1.33
C GLN A 42 -2.93 -5.07 2.10
N ALA A 43 -2.20 -4.62 3.13
CA ALA A 43 -1.43 -5.42 4.06
C ALA A 43 -1.54 -4.86 5.48
N SER A 44 -1.11 -5.67 6.45
CA SER A 44 -1.03 -5.29 7.87
C SER A 44 0.42 -5.37 8.31
N ALA A 45 0.83 -4.39 9.10
CA ALA A 45 2.14 -4.32 9.71
C ALA A 45 2.09 -4.84 11.16
N SER A 46 3.21 -5.35 11.66
CA SER A 46 3.42 -5.50 13.10
C SER A 46 3.53 -4.13 13.78
N GLU A 47 3.46 -4.12 15.11
CA GLU A 47 3.60 -2.88 15.89
C GLU A 47 4.95 -2.17 15.63
N GLU A 48 6.03 -2.93 15.54
CA GLU A 48 7.36 -2.39 15.26
C GLU A 48 7.42 -1.75 13.87
N GLU A 49 6.90 -2.44 12.84
CA GLU A 49 6.88 -1.96 11.46
C GLU A 49 5.99 -0.72 11.30
N ALA A 50 4.80 -0.72 11.90
CA ALA A 50 3.87 0.40 11.86
C ALA A 50 4.49 1.65 12.48
N LYS A 51 5.14 1.51 13.65
CA LYS A 51 5.87 2.61 14.29
C LYS A 51 7.03 3.12 13.44
N LYS A 52 7.80 2.24 12.80
CA LYS A 52 8.89 2.64 11.89
C LYS A 52 8.34 3.42 10.69
N ILE A 53 7.28 2.95 10.04
CA ILE A 53 6.65 3.63 8.90
C ILE A 53 6.19 5.03 9.30
N VAL A 54 5.42 5.14 10.38
CA VAL A 54 4.86 6.42 10.88
C VAL A 54 5.97 7.40 11.29
N THR A 55 7.01 6.92 11.98
CA THR A 55 8.18 7.73 12.35
C THR A 55 8.96 8.18 11.11
N ALA A 56 9.17 7.30 10.14
CA ALA A 56 9.83 7.62 8.88
C ALA A 56 9.02 8.64 8.06
N LEU A 57 7.70 8.69 8.21
CA LEU A 57 6.83 9.72 7.65
C LEU A 57 6.74 11.01 8.49
N GLY A 58 7.30 11.03 9.70
CA GLY A 58 7.24 12.18 10.60
C GLY A 58 5.86 12.41 11.23
N LEU A 59 5.07 11.34 11.36
CA LEU A 59 3.74 11.36 11.96
C LEU A 59 3.77 10.87 13.41
N GLY A 60 2.73 11.19 14.18
CA GLY A 60 2.56 10.76 15.56
C GLY A 60 2.18 9.27 15.70
N PRO A 61 2.45 8.63 16.85
CA PRO A 61 2.21 7.20 17.07
C PRO A 61 0.74 6.77 16.91
N GLU A 62 -0.20 7.70 17.03
CA GLU A 62 -1.64 7.46 16.80
C GLU A 62 -1.95 6.95 15.38
N TYR A 63 -1.08 7.20 14.41
CA TYR A 63 -1.24 6.71 13.04
C TYR A 63 -0.76 5.28 12.84
N ALA A 64 -0.14 4.64 13.86
CA ALA A 64 0.36 3.27 13.77
C ALA A 64 -0.75 2.23 13.97
N GLU A 65 -1.72 2.49 14.85
CA GLU A 65 -2.80 1.56 15.18
C GLU A 65 -3.60 1.10 13.95
N PRO A 66 -4.06 2.00 13.06
CA PRO A 66 -4.77 1.58 11.86
C PRO A 66 -3.96 0.66 10.95
N LEU A 67 -2.63 0.79 10.92
CA LEU A 67 -1.76 -0.02 10.05
C LEU A 67 -1.60 -1.47 10.53
N MET A 68 -1.90 -1.74 11.80
CA MET A 68 -1.84 -3.08 12.38
C MET A 68 -3.13 -3.88 12.15
N GLU A 69 -4.25 -3.20 11.94
CA GLU A 69 -5.54 -3.85 11.68
C GLU A 69 -5.53 -4.63 10.36
N CYS A 70 -6.20 -5.78 10.35
CA CYS A 70 -6.43 -6.58 9.14
C CYS A 70 -7.41 -5.83 8.21
N PRO A 71 -6.97 -5.33 7.03
CA PRO A 71 -7.85 -4.55 6.19
C PRO A 71 -8.71 -5.45 5.30
N LEU A 72 -9.82 -4.91 4.79
CA LEU A 72 -10.50 -5.48 3.65
C LEU A 72 -9.60 -5.30 2.41
N LYS A 73 -9.18 -6.42 1.82
CA LYS A 73 -8.30 -6.43 0.65
C LYS A 73 -9.08 -6.52 -0.65
N GLY A 74 -8.48 -6.07 -1.75
CA GLY A 74 -9.05 -6.23 -3.10
C GLY A 74 -10.32 -5.42 -3.32
N SER A 75 -10.41 -4.23 -2.72
CA SER A 75 -11.61 -3.38 -2.71
C SER A 75 -11.61 -2.35 -3.84
N LEU A 76 -11.30 -2.77 -5.07
CA LEU A 76 -11.51 -1.90 -6.23
C LEU A 76 -13.02 -1.74 -6.46
N ASP A 77 -13.51 -0.50 -6.53
CA ASP A 77 -14.95 -0.20 -6.76
C ASP A 77 -15.47 -0.80 -8.08
N GLN A 78 -14.58 -0.98 -9.05
CA GLN A 78 -14.90 -1.57 -10.35
C GLN A 78 -14.22 -2.93 -10.47
N THR A 79 -14.97 -3.93 -10.95
CA THR A 79 -14.46 -5.28 -11.24
C THR A 79 -13.35 -5.28 -12.30
N ILE A 80 -13.34 -4.28 -13.18
CA ILE A 80 -12.31 -4.09 -14.21
C ILE A 80 -11.56 -2.80 -13.90
N PRO A 81 -10.23 -2.84 -13.71
CA PRO A 81 -9.42 -1.63 -13.48
C PRO A 81 -9.52 -0.66 -14.66
N THR A 82 -9.65 0.63 -14.38
CA THR A 82 -9.65 1.70 -15.39
C THR A 82 -8.33 2.45 -15.50
N ASP A 83 -7.48 2.37 -14.46
CA ASP A 83 -6.12 2.88 -14.53
C ASP A 83 -5.31 2.09 -15.59
N PRO A 84 -4.66 2.75 -16.56
CA PRO A 84 -3.97 2.06 -17.64
C PRO A 84 -2.82 1.14 -17.21
N LEU A 85 -2.08 1.50 -16.15
CA LEU A 85 -0.98 0.69 -15.65
C LEU A 85 -1.53 -0.57 -14.97
N ILE A 86 -2.51 -0.39 -14.07
CA ILE A 86 -3.14 -1.51 -13.37
C ILE A 86 -3.92 -2.41 -14.35
N TYR A 87 -4.53 -1.85 -15.39
CA TYR A 87 -5.25 -2.62 -16.41
C TYR A 87 -4.36 -3.63 -17.14
N ARG A 88 -3.06 -3.36 -17.33
CA ARG A 88 -2.15 -4.32 -17.98
C ARG A 88 -1.99 -5.60 -17.17
N PHE A 89 -2.03 -5.54 -15.84
CA PHE A 89 -2.04 -6.74 -15.01
C PHE A 89 -3.33 -7.55 -15.15
N TYR A 90 -4.47 -6.88 -15.32
CA TYR A 90 -5.73 -7.55 -15.65
C TYR A 90 -5.66 -8.23 -17.03
N GLU A 91 -5.07 -7.58 -18.02
CA GLU A 91 -4.88 -8.13 -19.36
C GLU A 91 -3.96 -9.36 -19.38
N ILE A 92 -2.90 -9.38 -18.57
CA ILE A 92 -2.04 -10.57 -18.40
C ILE A 92 -2.87 -11.77 -17.96
N MET A 93 -3.79 -11.59 -17.00
CA MET A 93 -4.66 -12.67 -16.54
C MET A 93 -5.64 -13.12 -17.64
N GLN A 94 -6.14 -12.20 -18.47
CA GLN A 94 -7.03 -12.53 -19.59
C GLN A 94 -6.33 -13.32 -20.70
N VAL A 95 -5.09 -12.93 -21.04
CA VAL A 95 -4.32 -13.57 -22.13
C VAL A 95 -3.69 -14.88 -21.67
N TYR A 96 -3.07 -14.89 -20.49
CA TYR A 96 -2.24 -15.99 -20.02
C TYR A 96 -2.89 -16.84 -18.91
N GLY A 97 -4.06 -16.47 -18.38
CA GLY A 97 -4.68 -17.22 -17.27
C GLY A 97 -5.00 -18.68 -17.61
N MET A 98 -5.60 -18.94 -18.79
CA MET A 98 -5.87 -20.31 -19.23
C MET A 98 -4.59 -21.09 -19.59
N PRO A 99 -3.62 -20.50 -20.34
CA PRO A 99 -2.31 -21.12 -20.53
C PRO A 99 -1.57 -21.46 -19.24
N ILE A 100 -1.58 -20.60 -18.22
CA ILE A 100 -0.93 -20.83 -16.91
C ILE A 100 -1.63 -21.95 -16.12
N LYS A 101 -2.95 -22.09 -16.28
CA LYS A 101 -3.74 -23.11 -15.58
C LYS A 101 -3.49 -24.53 -16.11
N ALA A 102 -3.18 -24.67 -17.40
CA ALA A 102 -3.02 -25.95 -18.08
C ALA A 102 -1.78 -26.72 -17.57
#